data_AF-A0A9E8MZR1-F1
#
_entry.id   AF-A0A9E8MZR1-F1
#
_cell.length_a   1.000
_cell.length_b   1.000
_cell.length_c   1.000
_cell.angle_alpha   90.00
_cell.angle_beta   90.00
_cell.angle_gamma   90.00
#
_symmetry.space_group_name_H-M   'P 1'
#
loop_
_entity.id
_entity.type
_entity.pdbx_description
1 polymer ?
#
loop_
_entity_poly.entity_id
_entity_poly.type
_entity_poly.pdbx_seq_one_letter_code
_entity_poly.pdbx_strand_id
1 'polypeptide(L)'
;MTVGNISVSESLDAKIDLDKLISRHCAIVGSTGSGKSNSVSVLLQSIANREFPSSRILVIDPHGEYNDALSKYSKVIDVNSLDDESKLQIPFWALPFNELMKIFSGNLTDQNREYIREKVVEAKIKSAEENKIEVTKESITADSPIPFSLKRLWFELDDFERKTFQQDRITVTSKITEGDIESLKSSEYPIAGLGNSAPFLNQKAKGLLSFLDSMRNRLNDSSYSFLFSPGKLTPR
;
A
#
# COMPACT_ATOMS: atom_id res chain seq x y z
N MET A 1 -5.10 -36.42 9.78
CA MET A 1 -5.79 -35.45 10.65
C MET A 1 -7.27 -35.75 10.57
N THR A 2 -7.95 -35.91 11.71
CA THR A 2 -9.40 -36.14 11.74
C THR A 2 -10.13 -34.81 11.52
N VAL A 3 -11.10 -34.77 10.62
CA VAL A 3 -11.88 -33.55 10.30
C VAL A 3 -13.39 -33.72 10.50
N GLY A 4 -13.80 -34.89 10.98
CA GLY A 4 -15.19 -35.28 11.16
C GLY A 4 -15.32 -36.79 11.10
N ASN A 5 -16.52 -37.27 10.77
CA ASN A 5 -16.83 -38.69 10.67
C ASN A 5 -17.36 -39.05 9.29
N ILE A 6 -17.24 -40.32 8.91
CA ILE A 6 -17.82 -40.84 7.68
C ILE A 6 -19.35 -40.84 7.82
N SER A 7 -20.08 -40.37 6.81
CA SER A 7 -21.54 -40.20 6.88
C SER A 7 -22.31 -41.48 7.21
N VAL A 8 -21.74 -42.65 6.88
CA VAL A 8 -22.32 -43.98 7.12
C VAL A 8 -22.09 -44.45 8.56
N SER A 9 -21.18 -43.82 9.31
CA SER A 9 -20.84 -44.22 10.68
C SER A 9 -20.23 -43.07 11.48
N GLU A 10 -20.96 -42.59 12.49
CA GLU A 10 -20.47 -41.56 13.43
C GLU A 10 -19.26 -42.04 14.25
N SER A 11 -19.05 -43.35 14.39
CA SER A 11 -17.89 -43.90 15.09
C SER A 11 -16.61 -43.95 14.23
N LEU A 12 -16.70 -43.72 12.92
CA LEU A 12 -15.55 -43.84 12.02
C LEU A 12 -14.99 -42.46 11.66
N ASP A 13 -13.76 -42.20 12.08
CA ASP A 13 -13.04 -40.97 11.76
C ASP A 13 -12.85 -40.76 10.25
N ALA A 14 -13.23 -39.59 9.75
CA ALA A 14 -12.81 -39.09 8.45
C ALA A 14 -11.43 -38.43 8.58
N LYS A 15 -10.40 -39.08 8.05
CA LYS A 15 -9.01 -38.61 8.13
C LYS A 15 -8.52 -38.06 6.79
N ILE A 16 -7.91 -36.88 6.84
CA ILE A 16 -7.20 -36.25 5.72
C ILE A 16 -5.69 -36.35 5.93
N ASP A 17 -4.96 -36.61 4.86
CA ASP A 17 -3.52 -36.50 4.77
C ASP A 17 -3.12 -35.01 4.74
N LEU A 18 -2.61 -34.51 5.87
CA LEU A 18 -2.30 -33.09 6.03
C LEU A 18 -1.16 -32.67 5.10
N ASP A 19 -0.15 -33.52 4.92
CA ASP A 19 1.02 -33.20 4.09
C ASP A 19 0.59 -32.97 2.64
N LYS A 20 -0.31 -33.82 2.12
CA LYS A 20 -0.87 -33.62 0.77
C LYS A 20 -1.75 -32.37 0.67
N LEU A 21 -2.47 -32.02 1.73
CA LEU A 21 -3.34 -30.83 1.75
C LEU A 21 -2.54 -29.53 1.76
N ILE A 22 -1.41 -29.48 2.49
CA ILE A 22 -0.58 -28.26 2.60
C ILE A 22 0.49 -28.14 1.51
N SER A 23 1.00 -29.27 1.01
CA SER A 23 2.02 -29.27 -0.06
C SER A 23 1.44 -29.04 -1.45
N ARG A 24 0.11 -29.10 -1.59
CA ARG A 24 -0.63 -28.89 -2.84
C ARG A 24 -1.68 -27.81 -2.63
N HIS A 25 -2.13 -27.19 -3.70
CA HIS A 25 -3.31 -26.32 -3.61
C HIS A 25 -4.56 -27.17 -3.34
N CYS A 26 -5.39 -26.69 -2.41
CA CYS A 26 -6.66 -27.31 -2.05
C CYS A 26 -7.78 -26.28 -2.21
N ALA A 27 -8.98 -26.75 -2.57
CA ALA A 27 -10.18 -25.93 -2.65
C ALA A 27 -11.32 -26.60 -1.87
N ILE A 28 -11.99 -25.82 -1.02
CA ILE A 28 -13.22 -26.21 -0.31
C ILE A 28 -14.37 -25.47 -1.00
N VAL A 29 -15.27 -26.22 -1.64
CA VAL A 29 -16.38 -25.67 -2.45
C VAL A 29 -17.73 -26.16 -1.94
N GLY A 30 -18.77 -25.35 -2.13
CA GLY A 30 -20.13 -25.66 -1.68
C GLY A 30 -21.07 -24.46 -1.81
N SER A 31 -22.39 -24.70 -1.80
CA SER A 31 -23.40 -23.63 -1.84
C SER A 31 -23.45 -22.82 -0.54
N THR A 32 -24.12 -21.67 -0.53
CA THR A 32 -24.38 -20.93 0.72
C THR A 32 -25.14 -21.83 1.70
N GLY A 33 -24.72 -21.84 2.97
CA GLY A 33 -25.29 -22.72 3.99
C GLY A 33 -24.78 -24.17 3.98
N SER A 34 -23.92 -24.57 3.04
CA SER A 34 -23.41 -25.95 2.96
C SER A 34 -22.30 -26.29 3.96
N GLY A 35 -22.00 -25.39 4.91
CA GLY A 35 -20.96 -25.59 5.91
C GLY A 35 -19.52 -25.32 5.45
N LYS A 36 -19.29 -24.55 4.37
CA LYS A 36 -17.92 -24.21 3.91
C LYS A 36 -17.05 -23.59 5.01
N SER A 37 -17.53 -22.50 5.63
CA SER A 37 -16.79 -21.77 6.67
C SER A 37 -16.58 -22.63 7.92
N ASN A 38 -17.54 -23.52 8.23
CA ASN A 38 -17.37 -24.53 9.28
C ASN A 38 -16.26 -25.54 8.94
N SER A 39 -16.24 -26.09 7.71
CA SER A 39 -15.20 -27.01 7.27
C SER A 39 -13.81 -26.37 7.29
N VAL A 40 -13.70 -25.10 6.87
CA VAL A 40 -12.45 -24.32 6.98
C VAL A 40 -12.05 -24.14 8.45
N SER A 41 -13.00 -23.79 9.32
CA SER A 41 -12.73 -23.61 10.76
C SER A 41 -12.24 -24.90 11.43
N VAL A 42 -12.89 -26.04 11.17
CA VAL A 42 -12.48 -27.35 11.70
C VAL A 42 -11.09 -27.75 11.19
N LEU A 43 -10.81 -27.48 9.92
CA LEU A 43 -9.48 -27.70 9.33
C LEU A 43 -8.41 -26.85 10.02
N LEU A 44 -8.64 -25.55 10.15
CA LEU A 44 -7.70 -24.61 10.76
C LEU A 44 -7.48 -24.91 12.25
N GLN A 45 -8.54 -25.20 13.00
CA GLN A 45 -8.43 -25.65 14.40
C GLN A 45 -7.67 -26.97 14.51
N SER A 46 -7.91 -27.93 13.62
CA SER A 46 -7.20 -29.21 13.63
C SER A 46 -5.70 -29.05 13.32
N ILE A 47 -5.32 -28.06 12.51
CA ILE A 47 -3.92 -27.71 12.27
C ILE A 47 -3.33 -27.00 13.48
N ALA A 48 -4.04 -26.01 14.05
CA ALA A 48 -3.57 -25.23 15.19
C ALA A 48 -3.43 -26.07 16.48
N ASN A 49 -4.29 -27.08 16.66
CA ASN A 49 -4.21 -28.04 17.76
C ASN A 49 -3.03 -29.01 17.65
N ARG A 50 -2.41 -29.11 16.46
CA ARG A 50 -1.17 -29.87 16.31
C ARG A 50 -0.02 -28.94 16.64
N GLU A 51 0.88 -29.41 17.50
CA GLU A 51 2.08 -28.67 17.89
C GLU A 51 3.08 -28.61 16.73
N PHE A 52 2.78 -27.80 15.72
CA PHE A 52 3.71 -27.46 14.64
C PHE A 52 4.36 -26.10 14.98
N PRO A 53 5.49 -26.07 15.71
CA PRO A 53 6.05 -24.82 16.24
C PRO A 53 6.42 -23.79 15.17
N SER A 54 6.76 -24.27 13.97
CA SER A 54 7.12 -23.44 12.82
C SER A 54 5.97 -23.17 11.86
N SER A 55 4.75 -23.65 12.14
CA SER A 55 3.60 -23.39 11.28
C SER A 55 3.19 -21.91 11.36
N ARG A 56 2.90 -21.31 10.21
CA ARG A 56 2.35 -19.96 10.09
C ARG A 56 1.20 -20.01 9.10
N ILE A 57 0.03 -19.56 9.54
CA ILE A 57 -1.18 -19.52 8.72
C ILE A 57 -1.61 -18.06 8.61
N LEU A 58 -1.72 -17.57 7.38
CA LEU A 58 -2.34 -16.28 7.08
C LEU A 58 -3.73 -16.55 6.50
N VAL A 59 -4.75 -16.04 7.18
CA VAL A 59 -6.14 -16.09 6.71
C VAL A 59 -6.53 -14.70 6.22
N ILE A 60 -6.93 -14.59 4.96
CA ILE A 60 -7.54 -13.38 4.41
C ILE A 60 -9.06 -13.58 4.49
N ASP A 61 -9.68 -12.93 5.47
CA ASP A 61 -11.11 -13.08 5.76
C ASP A 61 -11.85 -11.75 5.55
N PRO A 62 -12.43 -11.52 4.35
CA PRO A 62 -13.13 -10.27 4.06
C PRO A 62 -14.44 -10.11 4.83
N HIS A 63 -14.97 -11.19 5.43
CA HIS A 63 -16.26 -11.19 6.13
C HIS A 63 -16.14 -11.34 7.65
N GLY A 64 -14.96 -11.70 8.16
CA GLY A 64 -14.71 -11.90 9.58
C GLY A 64 -15.38 -13.15 10.17
N GLU A 65 -15.73 -14.13 9.32
CA GLU A 65 -16.43 -15.36 9.72
C GLU A 65 -15.60 -16.26 10.66
N TYR A 66 -14.27 -16.15 10.64
CA TYR A 66 -13.38 -17.07 11.37
C TYR A 66 -12.91 -16.54 12.73
N ASN A 67 -13.16 -15.28 13.06
CA ASN A 67 -12.60 -14.62 14.24
C ASN A 67 -12.96 -15.34 15.55
N ASP A 68 -14.25 -15.64 15.74
CA ASP A 68 -14.73 -16.31 16.96
C ASP A 68 -14.22 -17.76 17.04
N ALA A 69 -14.31 -18.49 15.91
CA ALA A 69 -13.93 -19.89 15.82
C ALA A 69 -12.43 -20.14 16.03
N LEU A 70 -11.59 -19.13 15.74
CA LEU A 70 -10.13 -19.23 15.85
C LEU A 70 -9.54 -18.37 16.97
N SER A 71 -10.36 -17.68 17.76
CA SER A 71 -9.95 -16.75 18.82
C SER A 71 -8.87 -17.27 19.79
N LYS A 72 -8.82 -18.59 20.04
CA LYS A 72 -7.79 -19.23 20.90
C LYS A 72 -6.43 -19.43 20.22
N TYR A 73 -6.40 -19.39 18.89
CA TYR A 73 -5.24 -19.80 18.07
C TYR A 73 -4.75 -18.68 17.14
N SER A 74 -5.52 -17.61 16.94
CA SER A 74 -5.21 -16.55 16.00
C SER A 74 -5.04 -15.19 16.68
N LYS A 75 -4.21 -14.33 16.06
CA LYS A 75 -4.23 -12.89 16.29
C LYS A 75 -4.99 -12.28 15.11
N VAL A 76 -6.10 -11.59 15.39
CA VAL A 76 -6.88 -10.89 14.37
C VAL A 76 -6.23 -9.54 14.11
N ILE A 77 -6.00 -9.23 12.82
CA ILE A 77 -5.48 -7.94 12.36
C ILE A 77 -6.51 -7.36 11.39
N ASP A 78 -7.10 -6.22 11.74
CA ASP A 78 -8.17 -5.55 11.00
C ASP A 78 -7.67 -4.21 10.44
N VAL A 79 -8.06 -3.90 9.21
CA VAL A 79 -7.80 -2.63 8.53
C VAL A 79 -8.39 -1.45 9.29
N ASN A 80 -9.55 -1.64 9.93
CA ASN A 80 -10.35 -0.59 10.56
C ASN A 80 -10.31 -0.64 12.09
N SER A 81 -9.42 -1.44 12.70
CA SER A 81 -9.30 -1.47 14.16
C SER A 81 -8.96 -0.10 14.73
N LEU A 82 -9.60 0.24 15.85
CA LEU A 82 -9.27 1.42 16.67
C LEU A 82 -8.09 1.17 17.60
N ASP A 83 -7.75 -0.09 17.84
CA ASP A 83 -6.61 -0.50 18.65
C ASP A 83 -5.38 -0.71 17.76
N ASP A 84 -4.31 0.03 18.05
CA ASP A 84 -3.07 0.02 17.26
C ASP A 84 -2.42 -1.37 17.18
N GLU A 85 -2.60 -2.24 18.19
CA GLU A 85 -2.00 -3.57 18.23
C GLU A 85 -2.70 -4.60 17.33
N SER A 86 -3.98 -4.36 17.03
CA SER A 86 -4.83 -5.17 16.15
C SER A 86 -5.09 -4.49 14.81
N LYS A 87 -4.53 -3.31 14.58
CA LYS A 87 -4.66 -2.57 13.32
C LYS A 87 -3.65 -3.07 12.28
N LEU A 88 -4.12 -3.32 11.06
CA LEU A 88 -3.22 -3.58 9.94
C LEU A 88 -2.41 -2.32 9.65
N GLN A 89 -1.09 -2.43 9.70
CA GLN A 89 -0.18 -1.36 9.32
C GLN A 89 0.83 -1.92 8.32
N ILE A 90 0.75 -1.45 7.07
CA ILE A 90 1.68 -1.84 6.02
C ILE A 90 2.60 -0.65 5.73
N PRO A 91 3.91 -0.77 5.97
CA PRO A 91 4.86 0.28 5.62
C PRO A 91 4.98 0.40 4.10
N PHE A 92 4.26 1.36 3.50
CA PHE A 92 4.20 1.50 2.03
C PHE A 92 5.59 1.62 1.37
N TRP A 93 6.58 2.16 2.08
CA TRP A 93 7.94 2.37 1.56
C TRP A 93 8.72 1.06 1.38
N ALA A 94 8.29 -0.01 2.01
CA ALA A 94 8.82 -1.35 1.83
C ALA A 94 8.16 -2.11 0.67
N LEU A 95 7.10 -1.55 0.07
CA LEU A 95 6.53 -2.12 -1.14
C LEU A 95 7.51 -1.93 -2.31
N PRO A 96 7.64 -2.94 -3.20
CA PRO A 96 8.27 -2.72 -4.49
C PRO A 96 7.60 -1.56 -5.21
N PHE A 97 8.39 -0.74 -5.90
CA PHE A 97 7.91 0.47 -6.59
C PHE A 97 6.73 0.15 -7.51
N ASN A 98 6.79 -0.98 -8.22
CA ASN A 98 5.74 -1.39 -9.13
C ASN A 98 4.41 -1.71 -8.41
N GLU A 99 4.45 -2.25 -7.20
CA GLU A 99 3.25 -2.49 -6.40
C GLU A 99 2.73 -1.18 -5.79
N LEU A 100 3.63 -0.29 -5.34
CA LEU A 100 3.26 1.04 -4.86
C LEU A 100 2.51 1.83 -5.93
N MET A 101 3.01 1.83 -7.18
CA MET A 101 2.37 2.55 -8.29
C MET A 101 0.99 2.00 -8.67
N LYS A 102 0.73 0.70 -8.50
CA LYS A 102 -0.58 0.08 -8.81
C LYS A 102 -1.71 0.56 -7.90
N ILE A 103 -1.39 1.11 -6.73
CA ILE A 103 -2.38 1.61 -5.78
C ILE A 103 -3.04 2.90 -6.31
N PHE A 104 -2.27 3.69 -7.05
CA PHE A 104 -2.74 4.91 -7.68
C PHE A 104 -3.32 4.59 -9.06
N SER A 105 -4.42 5.26 -9.41
CA SER A 105 -5.05 5.11 -10.71
C SER A 105 -4.43 6.10 -11.70
N GLY A 106 -4.33 5.71 -12.96
CA GLY A 106 -3.83 6.59 -14.01
C GLY A 106 -2.95 5.85 -14.99
N ASN A 107 -3.00 6.28 -16.25
CA ASN A 107 -2.14 5.75 -17.29
C ASN A 107 -0.85 6.56 -17.29
N LEU A 108 0.21 5.98 -16.73
CA LEU A 108 1.56 6.51 -16.86
C LEU A 108 2.21 5.92 -18.11
N THR A 109 2.87 6.76 -18.91
CA THR A 109 3.82 6.28 -19.91
C THR A 109 5.05 5.70 -19.21
N ASP A 110 5.85 4.89 -19.91
CA ASP A 110 7.10 4.36 -19.36
C ASP A 110 8.06 5.48 -18.93
N GLN A 111 8.10 6.59 -19.69
CA GLN A 111 8.91 7.76 -19.35
C GLN A 111 8.45 8.43 -18.05
N ASN A 112 7.13 8.58 -17.85
CA ASN A 112 6.58 9.15 -16.63
C ASN A 112 6.85 8.24 -15.43
N ARG A 113 6.72 6.93 -15.61
CA ARG A 113 7.01 5.94 -14.58
C ARG A 113 8.47 5.97 -14.16
N GLU A 114 9.39 6.07 -15.10
CA GLU A 114 10.83 6.15 -14.80
C GLU A 114 11.20 7.45 -14.10
N TYR A 115 10.60 8.58 -14.51
CA TYR A 115 10.78 9.85 -13.82
C TYR A 115 10.29 9.79 -12.36
N ILE A 116 9.13 9.19 -12.09
CA ILE A 116 8.63 9.02 -10.72
C ILE A 116 9.56 8.08 -9.93
N ARG A 117 10.08 7.02 -10.56
CA ARG A 117 11.04 6.10 -9.93
C ARG A 117 12.29 6.84 -9.45
N GLU A 118 12.85 7.70 -10.31
CA GLU A 118 13.99 8.56 -9.97
C GLU A 118 13.66 9.46 -8.76
N LYS A 119 12.48 10.10 -8.75
CA LYS A 119 12.05 10.94 -7.62
C LYS A 119 11.82 10.17 -6.32
N VAL A 120 11.37 8.91 -6.39
CA VAL A 120 11.29 8.03 -5.21
C VAL A 120 12.70 7.71 -4.69
N VAL A 121 13.67 7.44 -5.56
CA VAL A 121 15.07 7.20 -5.16
C VAL A 121 15.66 8.43 -4.48
N GLU A 122 15.50 9.62 -5.08
CA GLU A 122 15.94 10.89 -4.50
C GLU A 122 15.34 11.11 -3.10
N ALA A 123 14.03 10.88 -2.94
CA ALA A 123 13.35 11.01 -1.66
C ALA A 123 13.87 10.02 -0.60
N LYS A 124 14.17 8.78 -1.01
CA LYS A 124 14.75 7.75 -0.12
C LYS A 124 16.18 8.09 0.28
N ILE A 125 17.02 8.58 -0.64
CA ILE A 125 18.38 9.02 -0.34
C ILE A 125 18.35 10.16 0.68
N LYS A 126 17.53 11.18 0.44
CA LYS A 126 17.37 12.31 1.36
C LYS A 126 16.94 11.86 2.76
N SER A 127 15.95 10.98 2.82
CA SER A 127 15.49 10.41 4.09
C SER A 127 16.57 9.59 4.81
N ALA A 128 17.36 8.80 4.07
CA ALA A 128 18.47 8.04 4.65
C ALA A 128 19.53 8.95 5.28
N GLU A 129 19.84 10.07 4.63
CA GLU A 129 20.76 11.08 5.15
C GLU A 129 20.21 11.78 6.40
N GLU A 130 18.97 12.25 6.35
CA GLU A 130 18.29 12.93 7.46
C GLU A 130 18.17 12.02 8.70
N ASN A 131 17.89 10.73 8.49
CA ASN A 131 17.74 9.73 9.55
C ASN A 131 19.04 9.01 9.92
N LYS A 132 20.18 9.36 9.30
CA LYS A 132 21.50 8.74 9.54
C LYS A 132 21.48 7.20 9.39
N ILE A 133 20.76 6.71 8.38
CA ILE A 133 20.72 5.29 8.06
C ILE A 133 22.05 4.92 7.39
N GLU A 134 22.78 3.96 7.97
CA GLU A 134 24.08 3.50 7.45
C GLU A 134 23.92 2.64 6.18
N VAL A 135 23.69 3.30 5.05
CA VAL A 135 23.59 2.67 3.73
C VAL A 135 24.33 3.53 2.69
N THR A 136 25.09 2.88 1.82
CA THR A 136 25.78 3.51 0.69
C THR A 136 24.77 4.12 -0.29
N LYS A 137 24.89 5.40 -0.64
CA LYS A 137 23.89 6.09 -1.48
C LYS A 137 23.67 5.41 -2.82
N GLU A 138 24.74 4.88 -3.41
CA GLU A 138 24.73 4.22 -4.71
C GLU A 138 24.00 2.86 -4.70
N SER A 139 23.74 2.28 -3.53
CA SER A 139 22.97 1.03 -3.42
C SER A 139 21.47 1.26 -3.17
N ILE A 140 21.05 2.52 -2.97
CA ILE A 140 19.64 2.86 -2.75
C ILE A 140 18.90 2.85 -4.08
N THR A 141 17.83 2.06 -4.13
CA THR A 141 16.93 1.95 -5.28
C THR A 141 15.50 2.27 -4.87
N ALA A 142 14.60 2.35 -5.85
CA ALA A 142 13.18 2.58 -5.60
C ALA A 142 12.53 1.43 -4.80
N ASP A 143 13.15 0.25 -4.77
CA ASP A 143 12.68 -0.93 -4.05
C ASP A 143 13.35 -1.11 -2.67
N SER A 144 14.34 -0.27 -2.32
CA SER A 144 14.96 -0.28 -0.99
C SER A 144 13.94 0.08 0.10
N PRO A 145 13.85 -0.64 1.23
CA PRO A 145 12.83 -0.42 2.26
C PRO A 145 13.16 0.78 3.16
N ILE A 146 13.43 1.95 2.57
CA ILE A 146 13.79 3.18 3.25
C ILE A 146 12.55 4.09 3.37
N PRO A 147 12.16 4.52 4.58
CA PRO A 147 11.06 5.46 4.81
C PRO A 147 11.20 6.73 3.96
N PHE A 148 10.11 7.24 3.38
CA PHE A 148 10.06 8.56 2.71
C PHE A 148 8.63 9.10 2.72
N SER A 149 8.41 10.40 2.58
CA SER A 149 7.06 10.99 2.60
C SER A 149 6.42 11.02 1.20
N LEU A 150 5.32 10.29 1.03
CA LEU A 150 4.50 10.35 -0.21
C LEU A 150 3.82 11.70 -0.38
N LYS A 151 3.39 12.34 0.71
CA LYS A 151 2.77 13.67 0.65
C LYS A 151 3.74 14.71 0.12
N ARG A 152 4.99 14.66 0.61
CA ARG A 152 6.07 15.53 0.13
C ARG A 152 6.41 15.25 -1.34
N LEU A 153 6.56 13.97 -1.71
CA LEU A 153 6.80 13.58 -3.10
C LEU A 153 5.68 14.09 -4.03
N TRP A 154 4.42 13.89 -3.63
CA TRP A 154 3.26 14.40 -4.35
C TRP A 154 3.34 15.91 -4.53
N PHE A 155 3.60 16.65 -3.45
CA PHE A 155 3.66 18.10 -3.47
C PHE A 155 4.78 18.62 -4.38
N GLU A 156 5.97 18.03 -4.30
CA GLU A 156 7.12 18.42 -5.12
C GLU A 156 6.88 18.16 -6.61
N LEU A 157 6.22 17.04 -6.95
CA LEU A 157 5.81 16.73 -8.33
C LEU A 157 4.71 17.67 -8.83
N ASP A 158 3.67 17.90 -8.02
CA ASP A 158 2.53 18.77 -8.39
C ASP A 158 2.96 20.24 -8.52
N ASP A 159 3.77 20.75 -7.59
CA ASP A 159 4.34 22.09 -7.66
C ASP A 159 5.22 22.25 -8.90
N PHE A 160 6.02 21.23 -9.26
CA PHE A 160 6.82 21.25 -10.48
C PHE A 160 5.95 21.36 -11.75
N GLU A 161 4.89 20.55 -11.87
CA GLU A 161 3.98 20.59 -13.02
C GLU A 161 3.28 21.94 -13.17
N ARG A 162 2.94 22.60 -12.05
CA ARG A 162 2.13 23.83 -12.03
C ARG A 162 2.92 25.14 -12.18
N LYS A 163 4.25 25.09 -12.07
CA LYS A 163 5.10 26.29 -12.20
C LYS A 163 4.82 27.04 -13.49
N THR A 164 4.71 28.35 -13.38
CA THR A 164 4.79 29.25 -14.52
C THR A 164 6.08 30.06 -14.46
N PHE A 165 6.51 30.54 -15.62
CA PHE A 165 7.79 31.23 -15.79
C PHE A 165 7.57 32.65 -16.27
N GLN A 166 8.46 33.54 -15.88
CA GLN A 166 8.45 34.93 -16.31
C GLN A 166 8.85 35.06 -17.78
N GLN A 167 8.96 36.30 -18.27
CA GLN A 167 9.24 36.58 -19.69
C GLN A 167 10.55 35.94 -20.18
N ASP A 168 11.53 35.76 -19.30
CA ASP A 168 12.81 35.11 -19.58
C ASP A 168 12.73 33.58 -19.75
N ARG A 169 11.57 32.96 -19.44
CA ARG A 169 11.31 31.51 -19.47
C ARG A 169 12.23 30.68 -18.55
N ILE A 170 12.92 31.33 -17.62
CA ILE A 170 13.89 30.71 -16.72
C ILE A 170 13.49 30.98 -15.27
N THR A 171 13.08 32.21 -14.97
CA THR A 171 12.69 32.61 -13.62
C THR A 171 11.27 32.16 -13.35
N VAL A 172 11.06 31.41 -12.26
CA VAL A 172 9.74 30.98 -11.81
C VAL A 172 8.95 32.20 -11.31
N THR A 173 7.65 32.24 -11.60
CA THR A 173 6.76 33.28 -11.06
C THR A 173 6.57 33.11 -9.55
N SER A 174 6.32 34.21 -8.85
CA SER A 174 5.90 34.15 -7.45
C SER A 174 4.55 33.44 -7.35
N LYS A 175 4.43 32.54 -6.37
CA LYS A 175 3.16 31.87 -6.06
C LYS A 175 2.11 32.90 -5.64
N ILE A 176 0.87 32.70 -6.10
CA ILE A 176 -0.31 33.44 -5.62
C ILE A 176 -0.68 32.93 -4.23
N THR A 177 -0.71 31.60 -4.09
CA THR A 177 -1.06 30.92 -2.86
C THR A 177 -0.03 29.83 -2.59
N GLU A 178 0.53 29.81 -1.38
CA GLU A 178 1.37 28.70 -0.94
C GLU A 178 0.49 27.47 -0.71
N GLY A 179 0.91 26.34 -1.30
CA GLY A 179 0.28 25.07 -1.02
C GLY A 179 0.69 24.52 0.34
N ASP A 180 0.15 23.35 0.70
CA ASP A 180 0.44 22.69 1.96
C ASP A 180 0.61 21.18 1.76
N ILE A 181 1.71 20.65 2.27
CA ILE A 181 2.10 19.25 2.08
C ILE A 181 1.14 18.33 2.85
N GLU A 182 0.78 18.70 4.09
CA GLU A 182 0.02 17.81 4.97
C GLU A 182 -1.44 17.66 4.56
N SER A 183 -2.07 18.75 4.14
CA SER A 183 -3.44 18.78 3.61
C SER A 183 -3.52 18.47 2.11
N LEU A 184 -2.39 18.18 1.45
CA LEU A 184 -2.29 17.92 0.02
C LEU A 184 -2.93 19.04 -0.81
N LYS A 185 -2.63 20.29 -0.45
CA LYS A 185 -3.07 21.49 -1.15
C LYS A 185 -1.99 21.94 -2.12
N SER A 186 -2.34 22.04 -3.41
CA SER A 186 -1.44 22.53 -4.46
C SER A 186 -1.04 24.00 -4.26
N SER A 187 0.17 24.35 -4.65
CA SER A 187 0.55 25.76 -4.85
C SER A 187 -0.21 26.34 -6.06
N GLU A 188 -0.55 27.62 -6.00
CA GLU A 188 -1.17 28.33 -7.12
C GLU A 188 -0.17 29.31 -7.74
N TYR A 189 -0.04 29.24 -9.06
CA TYR A 189 0.81 30.14 -9.85
C TYR A 189 -0.05 31.02 -10.76
N PRO A 190 0.44 32.21 -11.15
CA PRO A 190 -0.20 33.03 -12.16
C PRO A 190 -0.50 32.25 -13.44
N ILE A 191 -1.72 32.40 -13.96
CA ILE A 191 -2.19 31.74 -15.18
C ILE A 191 -1.28 32.14 -16.34
N ALA A 192 -0.90 31.15 -17.15
CA ALA A 192 -0.09 31.42 -18.32
C ALA A 192 -0.82 32.32 -19.33
N GLY A 193 -0.12 33.30 -19.87
CA GLY A 193 -0.63 34.19 -20.89
C GLY A 193 -0.93 33.47 -22.20
N LEU A 194 -1.80 34.07 -23.02
CA LEU A 194 -2.11 33.55 -24.35
C LEU A 194 -0.93 33.78 -25.30
N GLY A 195 -0.58 32.75 -26.07
CA GLY A 195 0.47 32.82 -27.10
C GLY A 195 1.86 33.12 -26.53
N ASN A 196 2.41 34.28 -26.89
CA ASN A 196 3.74 34.72 -26.47
C ASN A 196 3.73 35.73 -25.29
N SER A 197 2.62 35.85 -24.58
CA SER A 197 2.54 36.68 -23.37
C SER A 197 2.96 35.89 -22.13
N ALA A 198 3.82 36.48 -21.31
CA ALA A 198 4.14 35.94 -20.00
C ALA A 198 2.93 36.10 -19.05
N PRO A 199 2.77 35.24 -18.02
CA PRO A 199 3.61 34.09 -17.67
C PRO A 199 3.57 32.92 -18.67
N PHE A 200 4.62 32.11 -18.75
CA PHE A 200 4.70 30.93 -19.61
C PHE A 200 4.50 29.63 -18.83
N LEU A 201 3.91 28.61 -19.45
CA LEU A 201 3.81 27.27 -18.86
C LEU A 201 5.18 26.61 -18.66
N ASN A 202 5.28 25.69 -17.70
CA ASN A 202 6.45 24.83 -17.55
C ASN A 202 6.59 23.88 -18.75
N GLN A 203 7.54 24.18 -19.65
CA GLN A 203 7.83 23.32 -20.80
C GLN A 203 8.50 21.99 -20.43
N LYS A 204 9.00 21.86 -19.19
CA LYS A 204 9.62 20.63 -18.66
C LYS A 204 8.63 19.75 -17.90
N ALA A 205 7.37 20.18 -17.77
CA ALA A 205 6.31 19.38 -17.17
C ALA A 205 6.18 18.03 -17.89
N LYS A 206 5.87 16.99 -17.11
CA LYS A 206 5.78 15.59 -17.53
C LYS A 206 4.34 15.14 -17.80
N GLY A 207 3.37 16.03 -17.58
CA GLY A 207 1.96 15.72 -17.77
C GLY A 207 1.43 14.78 -16.70
N LEU A 208 1.87 14.99 -15.45
CA LEU A 208 1.56 14.10 -14.32
C LEU A 208 0.31 14.53 -13.53
N LEU A 209 -0.26 15.69 -13.82
CA LEU A 209 -1.34 16.28 -13.00
C LEU A 209 -2.52 15.32 -12.77
N SER A 210 -2.97 14.58 -13.79
CA SER A 210 -4.07 13.62 -13.64
C SER A 210 -3.73 12.44 -12.73
N PHE A 211 -2.50 11.93 -12.81
CA PHE A 211 -2.00 10.90 -11.91
C PHE A 211 -1.84 11.44 -10.48
N LEU A 212 -1.31 12.67 -10.34
CA LEU A 212 -1.14 13.33 -9.04
C LEU A 212 -2.49 13.65 -8.38
N ASP A 213 -3.52 13.95 -9.15
CA ASP A 213 -4.89 14.06 -8.64
C ASP A 213 -5.40 12.72 -8.10
N SER A 214 -5.15 11.61 -8.81
CA SER A 214 -5.46 10.27 -8.29
C SER A 214 -4.67 9.93 -7.03
N MET A 215 -3.38 10.28 -7.00
CA MET A 215 -2.52 10.09 -5.84
C MET A 215 -3.06 10.84 -4.62
N ARG A 216 -3.40 12.13 -4.77
CA ARG A 216 -4.03 12.93 -3.72
C ARG A 216 -5.33 12.30 -3.22
N ASN A 217 -6.20 11.86 -4.13
CA ASN A 217 -7.47 11.23 -3.75
C ASN A 217 -7.24 9.94 -2.94
N ARG A 218 -6.30 9.09 -3.35
CA ARG A 218 -5.94 7.87 -2.62
C ARG A 218 -5.30 8.14 -1.26
N LEU A 219 -4.43 9.14 -1.16
CA LEU A 219 -3.79 9.51 0.09
C LEU A 219 -4.79 10.07 1.13
N ASN A 220 -5.88 10.70 0.67
CA ASN A 220 -6.97 11.20 1.52
C ASN A 220 -8.06 10.16 1.81
N ASP A 221 -8.01 8.99 1.17
CA ASP A 221 -9.01 7.93 1.34
C ASP A 221 -8.73 7.14 2.63
N SER A 222 -9.64 7.27 3.60
CA SER A 222 -9.54 6.59 4.89
C SER A 222 -9.46 5.06 4.79
N SER A 223 -9.99 4.46 3.72
CA SER A 223 -9.89 3.01 3.48
C SER A 223 -8.45 2.54 3.19
N TYR A 224 -7.55 3.45 2.82
CA TYR A 224 -6.13 3.20 2.62
C TYR A 224 -5.26 3.66 3.82
N SER A 225 -5.87 4.05 4.94
CA SER A 225 -5.13 4.52 6.12
C SER A 225 -4.17 3.46 6.69
N PHE A 226 -4.51 2.17 6.57
CA PHE A 226 -3.64 1.05 6.94
C PHE A 226 -2.30 1.05 6.18
N LEU A 227 -2.24 1.67 5.01
CA LEU A 227 -1.07 1.77 4.17
C LEU A 227 -0.37 3.13 4.30
N PHE A 228 -1.13 4.23 4.22
CA PHE A 228 -0.56 5.58 4.13
C PHE A 228 -0.44 6.30 5.49
N SER A 229 -0.99 5.74 6.55
CA SER A 229 -0.90 6.27 7.91
C SER A 229 -0.53 5.18 8.92
N PRO A 230 0.66 4.57 8.80
CA PRO A 230 1.06 3.43 9.64
C PRO A 230 1.48 3.84 11.07
N GLY A 231 0.78 4.81 11.66
CA GLY A 231 0.97 5.26 13.04
C GLY A 231 2.41 5.64 13.35
N LYS A 232 3.03 4.92 14.30
CA LYS A 232 4.42 5.12 14.77
C LYS A 232 5.46 4.97 13.66
N LEU A 233 5.14 4.24 12.58
CA LEU A 233 6.06 4.03 11.47
C LEU A 233 6.02 5.19 10.45
N THR A 234 5.11 6.16 10.61
CA THR A 234 4.94 7.23 9.62
C THR A 234 6.25 8.03 9.46
N PRO A 235 6.83 8.06 8.24
CA PRO A 235 8.03 8.84 7.95
C PRO A 235 7.70 10.33 8.16
N ARG A 236 8.48 11.02 9.00
CA ARG A 236 8.36 12.46 9.23
C ARG A 236 9.24 13.25 8.27
#